data_AF-A0A957MHD4-F1
#
_entry.id   AF-A0A957MHD4-F1
#
_cell.length_a   1.000
_cell.length_b   1.000
_cell.length_c   1.000
_cell.angle_alpha   90.00
_cell.angle_beta   90.00
_cell.angle_gamma   90.00
#
_symmetry.space_group_name_H-M   'P 1'
#
loop_
_entity.id
_entity.type
_entity.pdbx_description
1 polymer ?
#
loop_
_entity_poly.entity_id
_entity_poly.type
_entity_poly.pdbx_seq_one_letter_code
_entity_poly.pdbx_strand_id
1 'polypeptide(L)'
;ASIALREVHEAVIASVRNGDPTPFKRFRRQEFISTMEHMGNMPDSATVTELLENEITITEEVYQLAMWLKERGCAILCLSDKPDEASRPHARVSPDLVPLHRAVTHRVGTDIRPVLASI
;
A
#
# COMPACT_ATOMS: atom_id res chain seq x y z
N ALA A 1 -10.72 33.25 3.96
CA ALA A 1 -10.04 31.96 3.71
C ALA A 1 -8.71 32.24 3.03
N SER A 2 -7.67 31.45 3.30
CA SER A 2 -6.38 31.58 2.58
C SER A 2 -6.56 31.19 1.11
N ILE A 3 -5.68 31.71 0.24
CA ILE A 3 -5.68 31.38 -1.20
C ILE A 3 -5.54 29.86 -1.40
N ALA A 4 -4.60 29.23 -0.68
CA ALA A 4 -4.37 27.79 -0.76
C ALA A 4 -5.61 26.95 -0.39
N LEU A 5 -6.37 27.36 0.64
CA LEU A 5 -7.60 26.66 1.01
C LEU A 5 -8.66 26.77 -0.09
N ARG A 6 -8.76 27.94 -0.73
CA ARG A 6 -9.70 28.17 -1.82
C ARG A 6 -9.36 27.32 -3.04
N GLU A 7 -8.09 27.24 -3.43
CA GLU A 7 -7.64 26.40 -4.55
C GLU A 7 -7.96 24.91 -4.33
N VAL A 8 -7.69 24.39 -3.13
CA VAL A 8 -8.04 23.01 -2.78
C VAL A 8 -9.54 22.80 -2.84
N HIS A 9 -10.32 23.74 -2.29
CA HIS A 9 -11.78 23.65 -2.30
C HIS A 9 -12.33 23.65 -3.74
N GLU A 10 -11.86 24.54 -4.60
CA GLU A 10 -12.29 24.62 -6.01
C GLU A 10 -11.94 23.33 -6.78
N ALA A 11 -10.75 22.77 -6.57
CA ALA A 11 -10.35 21.50 -7.19
C ALA A 11 -11.22 20.31 -6.76
N VAL A 12 -11.54 20.23 -5.46
CA VAL A 12 -12.42 19.18 -4.92
C VAL A 12 -13.83 19.33 -5.47
N ILE A 13 -14.40 20.55 -5.44
CA ILE A 13 -15.75 20.82 -5.94
C ILE A 13 -15.84 20.52 -7.44
N ALA A 14 -14.84 20.87 -8.24
CA ALA A 14 -14.80 20.53 -9.66
C ALA A 14 -14.82 19.00 -9.87
N SER A 15 -14.03 18.26 -9.10
CA SER A 15 -14.00 16.79 -9.17
C SER A 15 -15.34 16.16 -8.77
N VAL A 16 -15.96 16.66 -7.70
CA VAL A 16 -17.29 16.21 -7.25
C VAL A 16 -18.34 16.49 -8.32
N ARG A 17 -18.34 17.68 -8.94
CA ARG A 17 -19.29 18.04 -10.01
C ARG A 17 -19.14 17.16 -11.25
N ASN A 18 -17.93 16.67 -11.51
CA ASN A 18 -17.64 15.75 -12.61
C ASN A 18 -17.97 14.28 -12.27
N GLY A 19 -18.50 14.00 -11.07
CA GLY A 19 -18.85 12.64 -10.65
C GLY A 19 -17.64 11.77 -10.33
N ASP A 20 -16.50 12.38 -10.01
CA ASP A 20 -15.28 11.64 -9.67
C ASP A 20 -15.46 10.91 -8.33
N PRO A 21 -15.29 9.57 -8.27
CA PRO A 21 -15.46 8.81 -7.04
C PRO A 21 -14.35 9.09 -6.00
N THR A 22 -13.21 9.67 -6.40
CA THR A 22 -12.07 10.00 -5.51
C THR A 22 -11.66 11.49 -5.63
N PRO A 23 -12.52 12.43 -5.18
CA PRO A 23 -12.36 13.87 -5.48
C PRO A 23 -11.14 14.52 -4.81
N PHE A 24 -10.55 13.89 -3.79
CA PHE A 24 -9.35 14.38 -3.09
C PHE A 24 -8.05 13.92 -3.77
N LYS A 25 -7.86 14.24 -5.06
CA LYS A 25 -6.75 13.73 -5.87
C LYS A 25 -5.36 14.00 -5.29
N ARG A 26 -5.09 15.25 -4.89
CA ARG A 26 -3.78 15.62 -4.32
C ARG A 26 -3.49 14.85 -3.03
N PHE A 27 -4.50 14.68 -2.17
CA PHE A 27 -4.37 13.89 -0.95
C PHE A 27 -4.07 12.43 -1.29
N ARG A 28 -4.83 11.79 -2.19
CA ARG A 28 -4.64 10.39 -2.57
C ARG A 28 -3.26 10.14 -3.18
N ARG A 29 -2.75 11.09 -3.96
CA ARG A 29 -1.38 11.04 -4.50
C ARG A 29 -0.33 11.15 -3.39
N GLN A 30 -0.52 12.04 -2.42
CA GLN A 30 0.38 12.13 -1.27
C GLN A 30 0.33 10.87 -0.40
N GLU A 31 -0.85 10.29 -0.23
CA GLU A 31 -1.05 9.01 0.46
C GLU A 31 -0.26 7.88 -0.20
N PHE A 32 -0.22 7.80 -1.54
CA PHE A 32 0.64 6.85 -2.25
C PHE A 32 2.12 7.05 -1.93
N ILE A 33 2.62 8.28 -2.02
CA ILE A 33 4.02 8.61 -1.73
C ILE A 33 4.37 8.23 -0.29
N SER A 34 3.57 8.68 0.67
CA SER A 34 3.80 8.37 2.08
C SER A 34 3.69 6.88 2.38
N THR A 35 2.83 6.13 1.69
CA THR A 35 2.82 4.66 1.81
C THR A 35 4.13 4.07 1.32
N MET A 36 4.62 4.48 0.14
CA MET A 36 5.90 4.01 -0.41
C MET A 36 7.10 4.37 0.49
N GLU A 37 7.09 5.54 1.13
CA GLU A 37 8.13 5.98 2.08
C GLU A 37 8.18 5.12 3.36
N HIS A 38 7.10 4.40 3.68
CA HIS A 38 7.00 3.53 4.86
C HIS A 38 6.97 2.05 4.49
N MET A 39 7.27 1.67 3.24
CA MET A 39 7.39 0.26 2.85
C MET A 39 8.85 -0.05 2.56
N GLY A 40 9.44 -1.00 3.31
CA GLY A 40 10.85 -1.37 3.15
C GLY A 40 11.82 -0.26 3.50
N ASN A 41 11.44 0.66 4.40
CA ASN A 41 12.26 1.81 4.78
C ASN A 41 13.24 1.49 5.91
N MET A 42 12.98 0.46 6.70
CA MET A 42 13.87 0.02 7.78
C MET A 42 14.95 -0.94 7.25
N PRO A 43 16.10 -1.05 7.93
CA PRO A 43 17.11 -2.04 7.57
C PRO A 43 16.69 -3.47 7.97
N ASP A 44 17.17 -4.48 7.24
CA ASP A 44 16.93 -5.91 7.56
C ASP A 44 17.41 -6.32 8.97
N SER A 45 18.29 -5.52 9.59
CA SER A 45 18.77 -5.73 10.96
C SER A 45 17.84 -5.16 12.04
N ALA A 46 16.76 -4.46 11.66
CA ALA A 46 15.80 -3.89 12.60
C ALA A 46 15.08 -4.99 13.40
N THR A 47 14.79 -4.69 14.66
CA THR A 47 13.98 -5.59 15.50
C THR A 47 12.53 -5.59 15.04
N VAL A 48 11.79 -6.65 15.38
CA VAL A 48 10.35 -6.76 15.10
C VAL A 48 9.58 -5.56 15.65
N THR A 49 9.90 -5.09 16.85
CA THR A 49 9.23 -3.92 17.47
C THR A 49 9.47 -2.66 16.65
N GLU A 50 10.73 -2.40 16.25
CA GLU A 50 11.07 -1.23 15.44
C GLU A 50 10.37 -1.26 14.07
N LEU A 51 10.30 -2.43 13.44
CA LEU A 51 9.57 -2.62 12.18
C LEU A 51 8.07 -2.30 12.35
N LEU A 52 7.41 -2.83 13.38
CA LEU A 52 5.99 -2.60 13.61
C LEU A 52 5.66 -1.15 13.98
N GLU A 53 6.60 -0.42 14.57
CA GLU A 53 6.42 1.00 14.92
C GLU A 53 6.64 1.94 13.72
N ASN A 54 7.51 1.58 12.77
CA ASN A 54 8.03 2.53 11.76
C ASN A 54 7.85 2.10 10.29
N GLU A 55 7.41 0.87 10.03
CA GLU A 55 7.22 0.33 8.68
C GLU A 55 5.83 -0.29 8.50
N ILE A 56 5.26 -0.15 7.30
CA ILE A 56 4.07 -0.87 6.86
C ILE A 56 4.48 -2.27 6.43
N THR A 57 4.40 -3.22 7.35
CA THR A 57 4.80 -4.62 7.12
C THR A 57 3.67 -5.49 6.59
N ILE A 58 4.03 -6.64 6.02
CA ILE A 58 3.10 -7.72 5.65
C ILE A 58 3.02 -8.75 6.77
N THR A 59 1.81 -9.20 7.11
CA THR A 59 1.60 -10.30 8.06
C THR A 59 2.17 -11.61 7.51
N GLU A 60 3.17 -12.19 8.20
CA GLU A 60 3.89 -13.38 7.73
C GLU A 60 2.96 -14.57 7.52
N GLU A 61 1.98 -14.77 8.40
CA GLU A 61 1.01 -15.86 8.33
C GLU A 61 0.19 -15.81 7.04
N VAL A 62 -0.27 -14.63 6.64
CA VAL A 62 -1.05 -14.44 5.41
C VAL A 62 -0.19 -14.71 4.18
N TYR A 63 1.06 -14.25 4.20
CA TYR A 63 2.02 -14.53 3.14
C TYR A 63 2.28 -16.05 3.01
N GLN A 64 2.55 -16.73 4.12
CA GLN A 64 2.83 -18.17 4.13
C GLN A 64 1.63 -18.99 3.67
N LEU A 65 0.42 -18.67 4.13
CA LEU A 65 -0.80 -19.31 3.66
C LEU A 65 -1.01 -19.11 2.15
N ALA A 66 -0.82 -17.89 1.67
CA ALA A 66 -0.92 -17.61 0.23
C ALA A 66 0.11 -18.43 -0.55
N MET A 67 1.37 -18.49 -0.12
CA MET A 67 2.39 -19.30 -0.80
C MET A 67 2.06 -20.80 -0.78
N TRP A 68 1.59 -21.32 0.35
CA TRP A 68 1.19 -22.72 0.50
C TRP A 68 0.01 -23.11 -0.42
N LEU A 69 -0.98 -22.22 -0.57
CA LEU A 69 -2.10 -22.39 -1.50
C LEU A 69 -1.62 -22.32 -2.95
N LYS A 70 -0.70 -21.39 -3.26
CA LYS A 70 -0.14 -21.20 -4.61
C LYS A 70 0.59 -22.45 -5.09
N GLU A 71 1.40 -23.07 -4.23
CA GLU A 71 2.13 -24.30 -4.50
C GLU A 71 1.19 -25.48 -4.82
N ARG A 72 -0.06 -25.43 -4.35
CA ARG A 72 -1.11 -26.43 -4.61
C ARG A 72 -1.97 -26.12 -5.83
N GLY A 73 -1.61 -25.09 -6.60
CA GLY A 73 -2.33 -24.69 -7.80
C GLY A 73 -3.63 -23.92 -7.52
N CYS A 74 -3.84 -23.43 -6.30
CA CYS A 74 -4.97 -22.56 -6.01
C CYS A 74 -4.79 -21.19 -6.68
N ALA A 75 -5.89 -20.64 -7.20
CA ALA A 75 -5.92 -19.25 -7.65
C ALA A 75 -5.97 -18.32 -6.43
N ILE A 76 -5.07 -17.33 -6.40
CA ILE A 76 -4.98 -16.36 -5.30
C ILE A 76 -5.21 -14.98 -5.87
N LEU A 77 -6.21 -14.30 -5.32
CA LEU A 77 -6.57 -12.95 -5.70
C LEU A 77 -6.42 -12.03 -4.51
N CYS A 78 -5.54 -11.04 -4.64
CA CYS A 78 -5.41 -9.94 -3.68
C CYS A 78 -6.16 -8.74 -4.24
N LEU A 79 -7.15 -8.25 -3.49
CA LEU A 79 -7.96 -7.10 -3.88
C LEU A 79 -7.78 -5.98 -2.85
N SER A 80 -7.82 -4.75 -3.35
CA SER A 80 -7.86 -3.56 -2.53
C SER A 80 -8.85 -2.58 -3.13
N ASP A 81 -9.55 -1.86 -2.27
CA ASP A 81 -10.41 -0.73 -2.61
C ASP A 81 -9.60 0.57 -2.82
N LYS A 82 -8.27 0.54 -2.65
CA LYS A 82 -7.39 1.67 -2.91
C LYS A 82 -7.58 2.15 -4.35
N PRO A 83 -7.91 3.44 -4.55
CA PRO A 83 -8.02 3.99 -5.89
C PRO A 83 -6.65 4.03 -6.59
N ASP A 84 -6.65 4.18 -7.91
CA ASP A 84 -5.43 4.27 -8.72
C ASP A 84 -4.51 5.40 -8.24
N GLU A 85 -5.07 6.54 -7.82
CA GLU A 85 -4.27 7.66 -7.32
C GLU A 85 -3.45 7.33 -6.07
N ALA A 86 -3.94 6.39 -5.26
CA ALA A 86 -3.33 5.99 -4.00
C ALA A 86 -2.55 4.67 -4.11
N SER A 87 -2.48 4.06 -5.29
CA SER A 87 -1.85 2.74 -5.49
C SER A 87 -0.86 2.68 -6.66
N ARG A 88 -0.91 3.64 -7.58
CA ARG A 88 -0.05 3.69 -8.78
C ARG A 88 0.76 4.99 -8.85
N PRO A 89 2.01 4.91 -9.34
CA PRO A 89 2.84 6.08 -9.56
C PRO A 89 2.19 7.02 -10.58
N HIS A 90 2.45 8.31 -10.42
CA HIS A 90 2.05 9.31 -11.39
C HIS A 90 3.21 9.56 -12.37
N ALA A 91 3.00 9.30 -13.66
CA ALA A 91 4.06 9.28 -14.67
C ALA A 91 4.93 10.55 -14.76
N ARG A 92 4.43 11.72 -14.31
CA ARG A 92 5.20 12.98 -14.29
C ARG A 92 5.76 13.39 -12.92
N VAL A 93 5.25 12.82 -11.84
CA VAL A 93 5.55 13.28 -10.46
C VAL A 93 6.40 12.27 -9.72
N SER A 94 6.14 10.98 -9.95
CA SER A 94 6.86 9.88 -9.32
C SER A 94 7.18 8.78 -10.36
N PRO A 95 7.84 9.11 -11.48
CA PRO A 95 8.13 8.14 -12.54
C PRO A 95 9.02 6.98 -12.06
N ASP A 96 9.84 7.22 -11.05
CA ASP A 96 10.82 6.25 -10.54
C ASP A 96 10.22 5.30 -9.49
N LEU A 97 8.99 5.54 -9.03
CA LEU A 97 8.30 4.66 -8.08
C LEU A 97 7.53 3.55 -8.79
N VAL A 98 7.34 2.44 -8.10
CA VAL A 98 6.53 1.30 -8.56
C VAL A 98 5.11 1.33 -7.99
N PRO A 99 4.12 0.67 -8.60
CA PRO A 99 2.82 0.45 -7.97
C PRO A 99 2.95 -0.28 -6.62
N LEU A 100 2.06 0.00 -5.66
CA LEU A 100 2.16 -0.52 -4.28
C LEU A 100 2.29 -2.06 -4.21
N HIS A 101 1.57 -2.78 -5.06
CA HIS A 101 1.61 -4.26 -5.09
C HIS A 101 2.97 -4.83 -5.55
N ARG A 102 3.91 -3.98 -5.98
CA ARG A 102 5.29 -4.33 -6.33
C ARG A 102 6.31 -3.76 -5.35
N ALA A 103 5.88 -2.95 -4.38
CA ALA A 103 6.77 -2.45 -3.35
C ALA A 103 7.24 -3.62 -2.47
N VAL A 104 8.50 -3.56 -2.06
CA VAL A 104 9.09 -4.54 -1.15
C VAL A 104 8.98 -4.00 0.26
N THR A 105 8.66 -4.87 1.21
CA THR A 105 8.61 -4.54 2.64
C THR A 105 8.85 -5.80 3.47
N HIS A 106 9.17 -5.61 4.75
CA HIS A 106 9.34 -6.68 5.71
C HIS A 106 8.05 -7.45 5.95
N ARG A 107 8.23 -8.73 6.27
CA ARG A 107 7.16 -9.60 6.76
C ARG A 107 7.38 -9.82 8.25
N VAL A 108 6.33 -9.66 9.03
CA VAL A 108 6.37 -9.79 10.49
C VAL A 108 5.22 -10.68 10.94
N GLY A 109 5.51 -11.62 11.83
CA GLY A 109 4.54 -12.57 12.37
C GLY A 109 5.22 -13.85 12.84
N THR A 110 4.43 -14.90 12.98
CA THR A 110 4.88 -16.23 13.39
C THR A 110 4.98 -17.19 12.20
N ASP A 111 5.81 -18.23 12.35
CA ASP A 111 5.93 -19.27 11.33
C ASP A 111 4.81 -20.31 11.46
N ILE A 112 3.89 -20.33 10.50
CA ILE A 112 2.76 -21.26 10.45
C ILE A 112 2.99 -22.44 9.51
N ARG A 113 4.14 -22.51 8.80
CA ARG A 113 4.47 -23.64 7.92
C ARG A 113 4.35 -25.02 8.60
N PRO A 114 4.75 -25.22 9.87
CA PRO A 114 4.56 -26.50 10.54
C PRO A 114 3.09 -26.91 10.67
N VAL A 115 2.20 -25.94 10.91
CA VAL A 115 0.75 -26.17 10.99
C VAL A 115 0.18 -26.48 9.60
N LEU A 116 0.62 -25.74 8.58
CA LEU A 116 0.20 -25.98 7.19
C LEU A 116 0.70 -27.32 6.63
N ALA A 117 1.82 -27.85 7.14
CA ALA A 117 2.34 -29.16 6.76
C ALA A 117 1.53 -30.33 7.33
N SER A 118 0.72 -30.10 8.37
CA SER A 118 -0.17 -31.11 8.95
C SER A 118 -1.59 -31.11 8.37
N ILE A 119 -1.86 -30.27 7.36
CA ILE A 119 -3.12 -30.22 6.60
C ILE A 119 -2.95 -31.05 5.33
#